data_AF-A0A3C0S264-F1
#
_entry.id   AF-A0A3C0S264-F1
#
_cell.length_a   1.000
_cell.length_b   1.000
_cell.length_c   1.000
_cell.angle_alpha   90.00
_cell.angle_beta   90.00
_cell.angle_gamma   90.00
#
_symmetry.space_group_name_H-M   'P 1'
#
loop_
_entity.id
_entity.type
_entity.pdbx_description
1 polymer ?
#
loop_
_entity_poly.entity_id
_entity_poly.type
_entity_poly.pdbx_seq_one_letter_code
_entity_poly.pdbx_strand_id
1 'polypeptide(L)'
;ENGVQGTIKIALKYNPISKIPAIRTLTRVSKPGLRKYASVDTMPRVLNGLGIAILSTSKGVMTDKEARLQNVGGEVLCYVY
;
A
#
# COMPACT_ATOMS: atom_id res chain seq x y z
N GLU A 1 -22.32 -0.50 22.36
CA GLU A 1 -22.02 0.93 22.59
C GLU A 1 -21.27 1.46 21.38
N ASN A 2 -21.89 2.34 20.59
CA ASN A 2 -21.25 2.98 19.43
C ASN A 2 -20.84 4.39 19.84
N GLY A 3 -19.70 4.51 20.54
CA GLY A 3 -19.05 5.79 20.75
C GLY A 3 -18.48 6.34 19.44
N VAL A 4 -18.08 7.62 19.43
CA VAL A 4 -17.37 8.22 18.30
C VAL A 4 -16.11 7.40 18.00
N GLN A 5 -15.99 6.95 16.74
CA GLN A 5 -14.83 6.21 16.25
C GLN A 5 -13.55 7.04 16.50
N GLY A 6 -12.50 6.40 17.01
CA GLY A 6 -11.24 7.06 17.38
C GLY A 6 -10.59 7.83 16.23
N THR A 7 -9.67 8.76 16.56
CA THR A 7 -8.98 9.59 15.57
C THR A 7 -7.55 9.11 15.31
N ILE A 8 -7.08 9.25 14.06
CA ILE A 8 -5.69 8.97 13.67
C ILE A 8 -5.06 10.29 13.24
N LYS A 9 -4.08 10.77 14.01
CA LYS A 9 -3.28 11.97 13.67
C LYS A 9 -2.04 11.54 12.89
N ILE A 10 -1.90 12.03 11.66
CA ILE A 10 -0.78 11.71 10.76
C ILE A 10 0.03 12.99 10.52
N ALA A 11 1.34 12.94 10.81
CA ALA A 11 2.28 14.00 10.44
C ALA A 11 2.94 13.66 9.11
N LEU A 12 2.80 14.53 8.11
CA LEU A 12 3.39 14.34 6.79
C LEU A 12 4.90 14.65 6.82
N LYS A 13 5.67 13.85 6.07
CA LYS A 13 7.13 14.00 5.96
C LYS A 13 7.51 14.81 4.73
N TYR A 14 8.40 15.78 4.93
CA TYR A 14 8.98 16.63 3.88
C TYR A 14 10.49 16.68 4.01
N ASN A 15 11.18 17.01 2.91
CA ASN A 15 12.60 17.33 2.96
C ASN A 15 12.83 18.61 3.81
N PRO A 16 13.78 18.62 4.75
CA PRO A 16 13.97 19.76 5.66
C PRO A 16 14.39 21.06 4.95
N ILE A 17 15.13 20.93 3.83
CA ILE A 17 15.68 22.06 3.08
C ILE A 17 14.78 22.41 1.90
N SER A 18 14.58 21.47 0.97
CA SER A 18 13.83 21.74 -0.28
C SER A 18 12.32 21.73 -0.12
N LYS A 19 11.81 21.31 1.05
CA LYS A 19 10.37 21.18 1.36
C LYS A 19 9.59 20.24 0.43
N ILE A 20 10.28 19.44 -0.38
CA ILE A 20 9.66 18.44 -1.27
C ILE A 20 9.00 17.33 -0.41
N PRO A 21 7.77 16.90 -0.74
CA PRO A 21 7.09 15.83 -0.01
C PRO A 21 7.77 14.47 -0.21
N ALA A 22 7.74 13.63 0.83
CA ALA A 22 8.27 12.27 0.75
C ALA A 22 7.37 11.33 -0.08
N ILE A 23 6.07 11.62 -0.17
CA ILE A 23 5.09 10.87 -0.98
C ILE A 23 4.75 11.74 -2.19
N ARG A 24 4.96 11.22 -3.40
CA ARG A 24 4.64 11.92 -4.65
C ARG A 24 3.27 11.52 -5.18
N THR A 25 2.89 10.25 -5.02
CA THR A 25 1.64 9.70 -5.52
C THR A 25 1.12 8.62 -4.59
N LEU A 26 -0.18 8.68 -4.33
CA LEU A 26 -0.94 7.66 -3.62
C LEU A 26 -2.11 7.25 -4.51
N THR A 27 -2.17 5.99 -4.93
CA THR A 27 -3.23 5.54 -5.85
C THR A 27 -3.91 4.28 -5.32
N ARG A 28 -5.23 4.33 -5.16
CA ARG A 28 -6.04 3.16 -4.81
C ARG A 28 -6.27 2.29 -6.04
N VAL A 29 -5.91 1.01 -5.93
CA VAL A 29 -5.93 0.03 -7.02
C VAL A 29 -7.21 -0.79 -6.95
N SER A 30 -7.41 -1.53 -5.86
CA SER A 30 -8.66 -2.26 -5.63
C SER A 30 -9.76 -1.33 -5.12
N LYS A 31 -10.88 -1.29 -5.85
CA LYS A 31 -12.05 -0.45 -5.56
C LYS A 31 -13.28 -1.34 -5.39
N PRO A 32 -14.33 -0.91 -4.64
CA PRO A 32 -15.52 -1.74 -4.42
C PRO A 32 -16.17 -2.28 -5.70
N GLY A 33 -16.20 -1.48 -6.78
CA GLY A 33 -16.75 -1.89 -8.08
C GLY A 33 -15.82 -2.74 -8.96
N LEU A 34 -14.52 -2.84 -8.62
CA LEU A 34 -13.58 -3.71 -9.31
C LEU A 34 -12.43 -4.09 -8.38
N ARG A 35 -12.51 -5.30 -7.84
CA ARG A 35 -11.47 -5.85 -6.97
C ARG A 35 -10.28 -6.31 -7.79
N LYS A 36 -9.08 -6.03 -7.27
CA LYS A 36 -7.82 -6.40 -7.92
C LYS A 36 -7.04 -7.32 -6.99
N TYR A 37 -6.90 -8.58 -7.40
CA TYR A 37 -6.12 -9.60 -6.72
C TYR A 37 -4.90 -9.98 -7.56
N ALA A 38 -3.81 -10.34 -6.90
CA ALA A 38 -2.61 -10.82 -7.55
C ALA A 38 -2.07 -12.05 -6.82
N SER A 39 -1.64 -13.04 -7.60
CA SER A 39 -0.78 -14.12 -7.11
C SER A 39 0.66 -13.60 -6.95
N VAL A 40 1.54 -14.39 -6.35
CA VAL A 40 2.96 -14.04 -6.16
C VAL A 40 3.64 -13.74 -7.50
N ASP A 41 3.37 -14.56 -8.51
CA ASP A 41 3.98 -14.44 -9.84
C ASP A 41 3.48 -13.24 -10.64
N THR A 42 2.19 -12.90 -10.47
CA THR A 42 1.53 -11.80 -11.18
C THR A 42 1.56 -10.49 -10.40
N MET A 43 2.22 -10.49 -9.23
CA MET A 43 2.23 -9.34 -8.33
C MET A 43 2.93 -8.15 -8.99
N PRO A 44 2.28 -6.97 -9.01
CA PRO A 44 2.85 -5.78 -9.65
C PRO A 44 4.11 -5.31 -8.93
N ARG A 45 5.05 -4.73 -9.68
CA ARG A 45 6.20 -3.99 -9.14
C ARG A 45 6.00 -2.51 -9.39
N VAL A 46 5.94 -1.71 -8.33
CA VAL A 46 5.74 -0.27 -8.43
C VAL A 46 7.08 0.41 -8.71
N LEU A 47 7.17 1.20 -9.79
CA LEU A 47 8.40 1.87 -10.24
C LEU A 47 9.64 0.95 -10.22
N ASN A 48 9.51 -0.26 -10.76
CA ASN A 48 10.60 -1.26 -10.77
C ASN A 48 11.20 -1.57 -9.38
N GLY A 49 10.41 -1.44 -8.31
CA GLY A 49 10.80 -1.74 -6.94
C GLY A 49 11.24 -0.54 -6.09
N LEU A 50 11.19 0.68 -6.67
CA LEU A 50 11.40 1.94 -5.96
C LEU A 50 10.15 2.42 -5.21
N GLY A 51 8.97 2.02 -5.67
CA GLY A 51 7.72 2.23 -4.94
C GLY A 51 7.32 1.00 -4.14
N ILE A 52 6.20 1.13 -3.42
CA ILE A 52 5.59 0.03 -2.66
C ILE A 52 4.18 -0.23 -3.14
N ALA A 53 3.83 -1.51 -3.26
CA ALA A 53 2.44 -1.94 -3.32
C ALA A 53 2.02 -2.50 -1.95
N ILE A 54 0.87 -2.06 -1.46
CA ILE A 54 0.28 -2.54 -0.20
C ILE A 54 -0.76 -3.59 -0.55
N LEU A 55 -0.62 -4.78 0.02
CA LEU A 55 -1.51 -5.91 -0.21
C LEU A 55 -2.20 -6.34 1.07
N SER A 56 -3.49 -6.67 0.95
CA SER A 56 -4.20 -7.46 1.95
C SER A 56 -4.06 -8.93 1.61
N THR A 57 -3.41 -9.70 2.47
CA THR A 57 -3.16 -11.13 2.28
C THR A 57 -3.85 -11.94 3.37
N SER A 58 -3.84 -13.27 3.25
CA SER A 58 -4.34 -14.16 4.31
C SER A 58 -3.53 -14.09 5.62
N LYS A 59 -2.33 -13.49 5.60
CA LYS A 59 -1.45 -13.29 6.76
C LYS A 59 -1.45 -11.86 7.27
N GLY A 60 -2.37 -11.01 6.79
CA GLY A 60 -2.47 -9.60 7.15
C GLY A 60 -2.05 -8.66 6.03
N VAL A 61 -1.97 -7.37 6.36
CA VAL A 61 -1.57 -6.31 5.42
C VAL A 61 -0.06 -6.17 5.40
N MET A 62 0.55 -6.24 4.21
CA MET A 62 2.00 -6.19 4.05
C MET A 62 2.41 -5.58 2.70
N THR A 63 3.70 -5.35 2.53
CA THR A 63 4.28 -4.87 1.26
C THR A 63 4.41 -5.99 0.23
N ASP A 64 4.53 -5.63 -1.05
CA ASP A 64 4.75 -6.57 -2.14
C ASP A 64 6.09 -7.32 -2.05
N LYS A 65 7.10 -6.74 -1.39
CA LYS A 65 8.37 -7.42 -1.14
C LYS A 65 8.22 -8.50 -0.07
N GLU A 66 7.54 -8.19 1.03
CA GLU A 66 7.25 -9.14 2.10
C GLU A 66 6.33 -10.27 1.62
N ALA A 67 5.30 -9.94 0.85
CA ALA A 67 4.36 -10.93 0.31
C ALA A 67 5.07 -11.93 -0.62
N ARG A 68 6.01 -11.47 -1.45
CA ARG A 68 6.85 -12.36 -2.27
C ARG A 68 7.78 -13.23 -1.43
N LEU A 69 8.42 -12.66 -0.41
CA LEU A 69 9.29 -13.42 0.50
C LEU A 69 8.51 -14.53 1.22
N GLN A 70 7.28 -14.25 1.64
CA GLN A 70 6.40 -15.20 2.32
C GLN A 70 5.60 -16.10 1.36
N ASN A 71 5.83 -15.96 0.05
CA ASN A 71 5.14 -16.66 -1.03
C ASN A 71 3.60 -16.65 -0.87
N VAL A 72 3.03 -15.47 -0.64
CA VAL A 72 1.59 -15.28 -0.46
C VAL A 72 1.04 -14.18 -1.39
N GLY A 73 -0.08 -14.47 -2.05
CA GLY A 73 -0.83 -13.50 -2.86
C GLY A 73 -1.83 -12.68 -2.03
N GLY A 74 -2.61 -11.84 -2.69
CA GLY A 74 -3.62 -11.05 -1.99
C GLY A 74 -4.35 -10.01 -2.85
N GLU A 75 -5.17 -9.19 -2.20
CA GLU A 75 -5.81 -8.02 -2.79
C GLU A 75 -4.81 -6.85 -2.83
N VAL A 76 -4.62 -6.26 -4.00
CA VAL A 76 -3.75 -5.08 -4.18
C VAL A 76 -4.53 -3.82 -3.82
N LEU A 77 -4.28 -3.27 -2.64
CA LEU A 77 -5.05 -2.15 -2.10
C LEU A 77 -4.66 -0.82 -2.76
N CYS A 78 -3.38 -0.48 -2.72
CA CYS A 78 -2.87 0.77 -3.24
C CYS A 78 -1.38 0.73 -3.57
N TYR A 79 -0.94 1.72 -4.34
CA TYR A 79 0.46 2.00 -4.64
C TYR A 79 0.86 3.34 -4.02
N VAL A 80 2.11 3.41 -3.53
CA VAL A 80 2.73 4.62 -2.99
C VAL A 80 4.13 4.77 -3.56
N TYR A 81 4.46 5.96 -4.08
CA TYR A 81 5.78 6.33 -4.60
C TYR A 81 5.96 7.84 -4.73
#